data_AF-X8K6M8-F1
#
_entry.id   AF-X8K6M8-F1
#
_cell.length_a   1.000
_cell.length_b   1.000
_cell.length_c   1.000
_cell.angle_alpha   90.00
_cell.angle_beta   90.00
_cell.angle_gamma   90.00
#
_symmetry.space_group_name_H-M   'P 1'
#
loop_
_entity.id
_entity.type
_entity.pdbx_description
1 polymer ?
#
loop_
_entity_poly.entity_id
_entity_poly.type
_entity_poly.pdbx_seq_one_letter_code
_entity_poly.pdbx_strand_id
1 'polypeptide(L)' 'MNNAAQKVTRIDKDAWDIATELANEYGVSICHIISESVRYCAENAEFKEMDVVVKRLVVGNKVIE' A
#
# COMPACT_ATOMS: atom_id res chain seq x y z
N MET A 1 -18.88 8.20 -18.76
CA MET A 1 -17.93 8.20 -17.63
C MET A 1 -17.28 6.82 -17.60
N ASN A 2 -15.98 6.75 -17.87
CA ASN A 2 -15.26 5.49 -17.85
C ASN A 2 -15.03 5.13 -16.36
N ASN A 3 -15.74 4.13 -15.84
CA ASN A 3 -15.52 3.59 -14.50
C ASN A 3 -14.18 2.85 -14.52
N ALA A 4 -13.07 3.58 -14.55
CA ALA A 4 -11.79 3.02 -14.17
C ALA A 4 -11.95 2.59 -12.72
N ALA A 5 -12.02 1.29 -12.48
CA ALA A 5 -12.19 0.73 -11.14
C ALA A 5 -11.16 1.39 -10.21
N GLN A 6 -11.63 2.08 -9.17
CA GLN A 6 -10.75 2.57 -8.12
C GLN A 6 -10.08 1.35 -7.51
N LYS A 7 -8.77 1.19 -7.73
CA LYS A 7 -8.00 0.13 -7.10
C LYS A 7 -7.97 0.42 -5.60
N VAL A 8 -8.56 -0.47 -4.81
CA VAL A 8 -8.55 -0.39 -3.35
C VAL A 8 -7.47 -1.33 -2.84
N THR A 9 -6.52 -0.76 -2.09
CA THR A 9 -5.45 -1.52 -1.42
C THR A 9 -5.68 -1.45 0.08
N ARG A 10 -5.58 -2.58 0.78
CA ARG A 10 -5.62 -2.61 2.24
C ARG A 10 -4.23 -2.26 2.78
N ILE A 11 -4.20 -1.40 3.79
CA ILE A 11 -2.99 -1.07 4.54
C ILE A 11 -3.28 -1.22 6.03
N ASP A 12 -2.24 -1.37 6.83
CA ASP A 12 -2.36 -1.47 8.28
C ASP A 12 -2.81 -0.14 8.91
N LYS A 13 -3.43 -0.22 10.09
CA LYS A 13 -4.08 0.93 10.73
C LYS A 13 -3.07 2.03 11.08
N ASP A 14 -1.91 1.67 11.59
CA ASP A 14 -0.82 2.60 11.91
C ASP A 14 -0.32 3.33 10.66
N ALA A 15 -0.11 2.62 9.55
CA ALA A 15 0.28 3.22 8.28
C ALA A 15 -0.81 4.17 7.75
N TRP A 16 -2.09 3.83 7.91
CA TRP A 16 -3.21 4.71 7.56
C TRP A 16 -3.23 5.99 8.40
N ASP A 17 -3.05 5.87 9.71
CA ASP A 17 -3.08 7.01 10.64
C ASP A 17 -1.94 8.00 10.29
N ILE A 18 -0.71 7.49 10.05
CA ILE A 18 0.44 8.30 9.61
C ILE A 18 0.15 9.01 8.27
N ALA A 19 -0.34 8.28 7.27
CA ALA A 19 -0.62 8.86 5.95
C ALA A 19 -1.72 9.94 6.02
N THR A 20 -2.67 9.79 6.94
CA THR A 20 -3.75 10.76 7.19
C THR A 20 -3.20 12.03 7.84
N GLU A 21 -2.34 11.89 8.85
CA GLU A 21 -1.70 13.03 9.51
C GLU A 21 -0.88 13.87 8.51
N LEU A 22 -0.04 13.21 7.70
CA LEU A 22 0.75 13.87 6.66
C LEU A 22 -0.13 14.54 5.60
N ALA A 23 -1.18 13.85 5.13
CA ALA A 23 -2.10 14.42 4.15
C ALA A 23 -2.76 15.72 4.67
N ASN A 24 -3.15 15.74 5.95
CA ASN A 24 -3.71 16.92 6.58
C ASN A 24 -2.67 18.04 6.76
N GLU A 25 -1.44 17.71 7.19
CA GLU A 25 -0.35 18.67 7.37
C GLU A 25 -0.01 19.39 6.06
N TYR A 26 0.09 18.64 4.95
CA TYR A 26 0.46 19.18 3.64
C TYR A 26 -0.74 19.66 2.81
N GLY A 27 -1.97 19.50 3.28
CA GLY A 27 -3.18 19.91 2.57
C GLY A 27 -3.42 19.15 1.26
N VAL A 28 -3.04 17.87 1.21
CA VAL A 28 -3.14 17.01 0.01
C VAL A 28 -4.00 15.77 0.30
N SER A 29 -4.33 15.00 -0.74
CA SER A 29 -5.04 13.72 -0.55
C SER A 29 -4.11 12.62 -0.02
N ILE A 30 -4.64 11.68 0.75
CA ILE A 30 -3.91 10.47 1.20
C ILE A 30 -3.33 9.71 0.00
N CYS A 31 -4.07 9.61 -1.11
CA CYS A 31 -3.60 8.98 -2.35
C CYS A 31 -2.34 9.65 -2.90
N HIS A 32 -2.18 10.97 -2.73
CA HIS A 32 -0.99 11.70 -3.14
C HIS A 32 0.22 11.30 -2.29
N ILE A 33 0.07 11.26 -0.96
CA ILE A 33 1.12 10.82 -0.02
C ILE A 33 1.60 9.40 -0.36
N ILE A 34 0.65 8.47 -0.58
CA ILE A 34 0.97 7.09 -0.95
C ILE A 34 1.68 7.03 -2.30
N SER A 35 1.24 7.82 -3.29
CA SER A 35 1.86 7.84 -4.62
C SER A 35 3.32 8.33 -4.59
N GLU A 36 3.60 9.40 -3.84
CA GLU A 36 4.96 9.89 -3.64
C GLU A 36 5.83 8.87 -2.90
N SER A 37 5.28 8.23 -1.87
CA SER A 37 5.98 7.19 -1.11
C SER A 37 6.36 6.01 -2.01
N VAL A 38 5.45 5.54 -2.88
CA VAL A 38 5.72 4.45 -3.83
C VAL A 38 6.80 4.86 -4.83
N ARG A 39 6.76 6.07 -5.38
CA ARG A 39 7.79 6.58 -6.30
C ARG A 39 9.16 6.65 -5.61
N TYR A 40 9.21 7.25 -4.43
CA TYR A 40 10.45 7.38 -3.66
C TYR A 40 11.06 6.02 -3.36
N CYS A 41 10.27 5.05 -2.90
CA CYS A 41 10.75 3.69 -2.65
C CYS A 41 11.21 3.01 -3.94
N ALA A 42 10.51 3.16 -5.07
CA ALA A 42 10.94 2.58 -6.33
C ALA A 42 12.30 3.12 -6.83
N GLU A 43 12.59 4.39 -6.56
CA GLU A 43 13.84 5.05 -6.98
C GLU A 43 15.00 4.81 -6.00
N ASN A 44 14.72 4.63 -4.71
CA ASN A 44 15.73 4.66 -3.66
C ASN A 44 15.87 3.36 -2.87
N ALA A 45 14.93 2.42 -2.97
CA ALA A 45 15.03 1.17 -2.24
C ALA A 45 16.06 0.24 -2.89
N GLU A 46 17.12 -0.08 -2.15
CA GLU A 46 17.87 -1.30 -2.40
C GLU A 46 16.99 -2.48 -2.00
N PHE A 47 16.24 -3.03 -2.98
CA PHE A 47 15.53 -4.28 -2.79
C PHE A 47 16.55 -5.40 -2.62
N LYS A 48 16.85 -5.78 -1.39
CA LYS A 48 17.52 -7.05 -1.11
C LYS A 48 16.54 -8.16 -1.47
N GLU A 49 16.97 -9.14 -2.26
CA GLU A 49 16.25 -10.41 -2.35
C GLU A 49 16.11 -10.95 -0.94
N MET A 50 14.89 -10.86 -0.41
CA MET A 50 14.51 -11.53 0.81
C MET A 50 13.69 -12.74 0.38
N ASP A 51 14.06 -13.93 0.84
CA ASP A 51 13.21 -15.11 0.77
C ASP A 51 11.98 -14.87 1.65
N VAL A 52 11.02 -14.10 1.13
CA VAL A 52 9.75 -13.90 1.80
C VAL A 52 9.00 -15.21 1.63
N VAL A 53 8.95 -16.01 2.69
CA VAL A 53 8.03 -17.16 2.75
C VAL A 53 6.62 -16.57 2.72
N VAL A 54 6.04 -16.46 1.52
CA VAL A 54 4.63 -16.12 1.33
C VAL A 54 3.84 -17.28 1.95
N LYS A 55 3.50 -17.14 3.24
CA LYS A 55 2.55 -18.06 3.87
C LYS A 55 1.21 -17.80 3.19
N ARG A 56 0.78 -18.72 2.32
CA ARG A 56 -0.55 -18.76 1.69
C ARG A 56 -1.59 -18.35 2.74
N LEU A 57 -2.30 -17.26 2.45
CA LEU A 57 -3.34 -16.75 3.32
C LEU A 57 -4.53 -17.71 3.20
N VAL A 58 -4.65 -18.66 4.13
CA VAL A 58 -5.73 -19.65 4.11
C VAL A 58 -6.95 -19.03 4.79
N VAL A 59 -8.04 -18.84 4.05
CA VAL A 59 -9.33 -18.45 4.61
C VAL A 59 -10.21 -19.70 4.67
N GLY A 60 -10.34 -20.29 5.86
CA GLY A 60 -11.04 -21.58 6.06
C GLY A 60 -10.25 -22.78 5.51
N ASN A 61 -10.91 -23.76 4.90
CA ASN A 61 -10.26 -24.94 4.29
C ASN A 61 -9.89 -24.75 2.81
N LYS A 62 -9.98 -23.53 2.28
CA LYS A 62 -9.63 -23.26 0.88
C LYS A 62 -8.36 -22.43 0.79
N VAL A 63 -7.39 -22.98 0.07
CA VAL A 63 -6.27 -22.23 -0.48
C VAL A 63 -6.80 -21.43 -1.66
N ILE A 64 -6.61 -20.11 -1.63
CA ILE A 64 -6.82 -19.25 -2.79
C ILE A 64 -5.48 -19.20 -3.52
N GLU A 65 -5.44 -19.68 -4.77
CA GLU A 65 -4.30 -19.54 -5.69
C GLU A 65 -4.31 -18.18 -6.39
#